data_AF-A0A2K6UBK1-F1
#
_entry.id   AF-A0A2K6UBK1-F1
#
_cell.length_a   1.000
_cell.length_b   1.000
_cell.length_c   1.000
_cell.angle_alpha   90.00
_cell.angle_beta   90.00
_cell.angle_gamma   90.00
#
_symmetry.space_group_name_H-M   'P 1'
#
loop_
_entity.id
_entity.type
_entity.pdbx_description
1 polymer ?
#
loop_
_entity_poly.entity_id
_entity_poly.type
_entity_poly.pdbx_seq_one_letter_code
_entity_poly.pdbx_strand_id
1 'polypeptide(L)'
;MPRSRQFKRILNRELTHLSETSRSGNQVSEYISQTFLDQQTEVELPTVTAEEPPKPVSQISGLHGLCQNASLSSATVPRFGVQTEQEEQLAKELEDTNKWGLDVFKVAELSGNRPLTAIIFSIFQERDLLKTFQIPADTLATYLLLLEGHYHADVAYHNSLHAADVAQSTHVLLATPALESELALMYNDASVLENHHLAVGFKLLQAENCDIFQNLSTKQRLSLRRMVIDMVLATDMSKHMNLLADLKTMVETKKVTSLGVLLLDNYPDRIQVLQSLVHCADLSNPTKPLPLYRQWTDRIMAEFFQQGDRERESGLDISPMCDKHTASVEKSQVGFIDYIAHPLWETWADLVHPDAQDLLGTLEDNREWYQSKIPRSPSSLTNPEQGGPDRFQFGLPLEEAEEEEEEGEEPALDKEALELSDTELPPEASPDPGDLPLDNQRT
;
A
#
# COMPACT_ATOMS: atom_id res chain seq x y z
N MET A 1 3.90 2.25 -17.60
CA MET A 1 5.32 2.56 -17.89
C MET A 1 5.57 4.02 -18.31
N PRO A 2 5.24 4.53 -19.52
CA PRO A 2 5.59 5.91 -19.91
C PRO A 2 5.01 6.98 -18.96
N ARG A 3 3.72 6.88 -18.64
CA ARG A 3 3.02 7.79 -17.72
C ARG A 3 3.69 7.89 -16.34
N SER A 4 4.04 6.77 -15.68
CA SER A 4 4.76 6.81 -14.39
C SER A 4 6.07 7.61 -14.47
N ARG A 5 6.84 7.50 -15.57
CA ARG A 5 8.04 8.34 -15.79
C ARG A 5 7.68 9.82 -15.92
N GLN A 6 6.58 10.16 -16.61
CA GLN A 6 6.09 11.54 -16.73
C GLN A 6 5.60 12.10 -15.38
N PHE A 7 4.83 11.34 -14.60
CA PHE A 7 4.41 11.70 -13.23
C PHE A 7 5.63 11.94 -12.32
N LYS A 8 6.64 11.05 -12.35
CA LYS A 8 7.88 11.23 -11.60
C LYS A 8 8.71 12.44 -12.08
N ARG A 9 8.79 12.71 -13.39
CA ARG A 9 9.42 13.94 -13.95
C ARG A 9 8.71 15.20 -13.43
N ILE A 10 7.38 15.27 -13.49
CA ILE A 10 6.59 16.43 -13.04
C ILE A 10 6.73 16.62 -11.52
N LEU A 11 6.56 15.55 -10.72
CA LEU A 11 6.70 15.66 -9.27
C LEU A 11 8.10 16.10 -8.86
N ASN A 12 9.17 15.58 -9.49
CA ASN A 12 10.54 16.06 -9.23
C ASN A 12 10.71 17.56 -9.46
N ARG A 13 10.05 18.14 -10.48
CA ARG A 13 10.06 19.59 -10.73
C ARG A 13 9.37 20.37 -9.60
N GLU A 14 8.18 19.93 -9.19
CA GLU A 14 7.43 20.59 -8.12
C GLU A 14 8.12 20.45 -6.75
N LEU A 15 8.74 19.29 -6.46
CA LEU A 15 9.54 19.07 -5.26
C LEU A 15 10.82 19.93 -5.27
N THR A 16 11.44 20.16 -6.43
CA THR A 16 12.57 21.10 -6.55
C THR A 16 12.14 22.53 -6.16
N HIS A 17 11.03 23.02 -6.70
CA HIS A 17 10.47 24.33 -6.35
C HIS A 17 10.04 24.44 -4.87
N LEU A 18 9.49 23.36 -4.30
CA LEU A 18 9.20 23.26 -2.87
C LEU A 18 10.48 23.32 -2.01
N SER A 19 11.58 22.73 -2.48
CA SER A 19 12.87 22.74 -1.80
C SER A 19 13.45 24.16 -1.72
N GLU A 20 13.35 24.92 -2.81
CA GLU A 20 13.85 26.29 -2.89
C GLU A 20 13.03 27.30 -2.06
N THR A 21 11.73 27.07 -1.86
CA THR A 21 10.85 28.05 -1.18
C THR A 21 11.10 28.20 0.32
N SER A 22 11.57 27.15 1.02
CA SER A 22 12.00 27.26 2.44
C SER A 22 12.73 26.02 2.94
N ARG A 23 13.53 26.15 4.02
CA ARG A 23 14.11 24.98 4.74
C ARG A 23 13.07 23.90 5.07
N SER A 24 11.87 24.30 5.48
CA SER A 24 10.78 23.37 5.74
C SER A 24 10.23 22.68 4.48
N GLY A 25 10.24 23.37 3.34
CA GLY A 25 9.87 22.80 2.04
C GLY A 25 10.93 21.82 1.54
N ASN A 26 12.22 22.15 1.73
CA ASN A 26 13.35 21.25 1.51
C ASN A 26 13.22 19.95 2.33
N GLN A 27 12.95 20.03 3.64
CA GLN A 27 12.74 18.82 4.47
C GLN A 27 11.54 17.96 4.02
N VAL A 28 10.45 18.58 3.54
CA VAL A 28 9.29 17.86 2.99
C VAL A 28 9.61 17.26 1.62
N SER A 29 10.35 17.99 0.77
CA SER A 29 10.81 17.54 -0.54
C SER A 29 11.74 16.33 -0.42
N GLU A 30 12.72 16.37 0.49
CA GLU A 30 13.62 15.24 0.74
C GLU A 30 12.87 14.02 1.27
N TYR A 31 11.95 14.20 2.23
CA TYR A 31 11.08 13.13 2.73
C TYR A 31 10.25 12.50 1.60
N ILE A 32 9.56 13.30 0.79
CA ILE A 32 8.74 12.78 -0.31
C ILE A 32 9.61 12.02 -1.32
N SER A 33 10.75 12.58 -1.70
CA SER A 33 11.68 11.96 -2.65
C SER A 33 12.30 10.66 -2.14
N GLN A 34 12.53 10.53 -0.83
CA GLN A 34 13.11 9.33 -0.23
C GLN A 34 12.07 8.23 0.01
N THR A 35 10.82 8.58 0.30
CA THR A 35 9.76 7.64 0.69
C THR A 35 8.78 7.27 -0.43
N PHE A 36 8.46 8.16 -1.36
CA PHE A 36 7.39 7.97 -2.36
C PHE A 36 7.88 7.84 -3.82
N LEU A 37 9.20 7.92 -4.04
CA LEU A 37 9.82 7.63 -5.33
C LEU A 37 10.69 6.37 -5.22
N ASP A 38 10.51 5.43 -6.14
CA ASP A 38 11.49 4.36 -6.37
C ASP A 38 12.89 4.96 -6.61
N GLN A 39 13.79 4.88 -5.63
CA GLN A 39 15.19 5.25 -5.82
C GLN A 39 15.83 4.24 -6.78
N GLN A 40 16.44 4.73 -7.86
CA GLN A 40 17.28 3.89 -8.74
C GLN A 40 18.66 3.66 -8.12
N THR A 41 18.68 3.16 -6.89
CA THR A 41 19.90 2.75 -6.20
C THR A 41 20.29 1.40 -6.77
N GLU A 42 21.16 1.39 -7.77
CA GLU A 42 21.92 0.18 -8.13
C GLU A 42 22.76 -0.22 -6.92
N VAL A 43 22.23 -1.16 -6.12
CA VAL A 43 22.98 -1.77 -5.05
C VAL A 43 24.05 -2.66 -5.69
N GLU A 44 25.25 -2.12 -5.84
CA GLU A 44 26.43 -2.92 -6.17
C GLU A 44 26.56 -4.04 -5.13
N LEU A 45 26.13 -5.25 -5.53
CA LEU A 45 26.19 -6.42 -4.67
C LEU A 45 27.66 -6.69 -4.32
N PRO A 46 28.04 -6.71 -3.02
CA PRO A 46 29.39 -7.04 -2.62
C PRO A 46 29.80 -8.38 -3.25
N THR A 47 30.98 -8.42 -3.88
CA THR A 47 31.42 -9.57 -4.66
C THR A 47 31.70 -10.76 -3.73
N VAL A 48 30.68 -11.61 -3.53
CA VAL A 48 30.75 -12.76 -2.61
C VAL A 48 31.76 -13.77 -3.13
N THR A 49 32.95 -13.78 -2.53
CA THR A 49 33.88 -14.90 -2.62
C THR A 49 33.20 -16.14 -2.06
N ALA A 50 33.06 -17.19 -2.87
CA ALA A 50 32.22 -18.33 -2.54
C ALA A 50 32.83 -19.25 -1.47
N GLU A 51 32.22 -19.35 -0.28
CA GLU A 51 32.29 -20.52 0.60
C GLU A 51 31.22 -20.51 1.74
N GLU A 52 30.02 -21.06 1.46
CA GLU A 52 29.19 -21.91 2.35
C GLU A 52 27.79 -22.16 1.71
N PRO A 53 27.17 -23.34 1.91
CA PRO A 53 25.82 -23.61 1.41
C PRO A 53 24.72 -22.96 2.27
N PRO A 54 23.56 -22.57 1.68
CA PRO A 54 22.48 -21.91 2.41
C PRO A 54 21.84 -22.83 3.46
N LYS A 55 21.69 -22.32 4.69
CA LYS A 55 21.06 -23.02 5.81
C LYS A 55 19.52 -22.96 5.66
N PRO A 56 18.78 -24.04 5.95
CA PRO A 56 17.33 -24.11 5.73
C PRO A 56 16.55 -23.19 6.69
N VAL A 57 15.36 -22.76 6.26
CA VAL A 57 14.48 -21.77 6.92
C VAL A 57 13.81 -22.29 8.22
N SER A 58 14.42 -23.26 8.89
CA SER A 58 13.89 -23.94 10.09
C SER A 58 14.32 -23.30 11.42
N GLN A 59 15.01 -22.15 11.39
CA GLN A 59 15.65 -21.54 12.58
C GLN A 59 15.22 -20.08 12.84
N ILE A 60 13.95 -19.75 12.63
CA ILE A 60 13.34 -18.55 13.25
C ILE A 60 13.06 -18.86 14.72
N SER A 61 14.09 -18.73 15.55
CA SER A 61 14.01 -18.88 17.02
C SER A 61 13.10 -17.81 17.62
N GLY A 62 12.06 -18.24 18.35
CA GLY A 62 11.11 -17.34 19.01
C GLY A 62 9.73 -17.95 19.32
N LEU A 63 9.32 -19.00 18.58
CA LEU A 63 7.98 -19.62 18.73
C LEU A 63 7.75 -20.32 20.09
N HIS A 64 8.80 -20.74 20.79
CA HIS A 64 8.69 -21.38 22.10
C HIS A 64 8.58 -20.33 23.23
N GLY A 65 7.40 -19.75 23.40
CA GLY A 65 7.14 -18.81 24.51
C GLY A 65 5.67 -18.52 24.85
N LEU A 66 4.78 -18.40 23.85
CA LEU A 66 3.46 -17.75 24.05
C LEU A 66 2.25 -18.70 24.16
N CYS A 67 2.40 -20.00 23.83
CA CYS A 67 1.25 -20.90 23.68
C CYS A 67 0.49 -21.27 24.98
N GLN A 68 0.92 -20.83 26.16
CA GLN A 68 0.31 -21.25 27.43
C GLN A 68 -0.94 -20.46 27.87
N ASN A 69 -1.21 -19.28 27.27
CA ASN A 69 -2.34 -18.42 27.66
C ASN A 69 -3.44 -18.29 26.59
N ALA A 70 -3.28 -18.87 25.40
CA ALA A 70 -4.20 -18.69 24.26
C ALA A 70 -5.35 -19.72 24.19
N SER A 71 -5.40 -20.69 25.11
CA SER A 71 -6.45 -21.73 25.12
C SER A 71 -7.73 -21.22 25.79
N LEU A 72 -8.73 -20.85 24.99
CA LEU A 72 -10.07 -20.51 25.46
C LEU A 72 -10.78 -21.77 25.99
N SER A 73 -10.60 -22.08 27.28
CA SER A 73 -11.07 -23.33 27.87
C SER A 73 -12.60 -23.40 27.99
N SER A 74 -13.26 -24.09 27.06
CA SER A 74 -14.69 -24.49 27.11
C SER A 74 -15.72 -23.35 27.23
N ALA A 75 -15.31 -22.09 27.19
CA ALA A 75 -16.20 -20.93 27.22
C ALA A 75 -16.76 -20.65 25.82
N THR A 76 -17.97 -20.11 25.75
CA THR A 76 -18.49 -19.50 24.51
C THR A 76 -17.57 -18.37 24.06
N VAL A 77 -17.20 -18.35 22.77
CA VAL A 77 -16.37 -17.30 22.18
C VAL A 77 -17.00 -15.93 22.46
N PRO A 78 -16.24 -14.93 22.94
CA PRO A 78 -16.79 -13.60 23.24
C PRO A 78 -17.44 -12.96 22.02
N ARG A 79 -18.42 -12.06 22.22
CA ARG A 79 -19.24 -11.50 21.14
C ARG A 79 -18.40 -10.86 20.02
N PHE A 80 -17.29 -10.22 20.40
CA PHE A 80 -16.36 -9.53 19.51
C PHE A 80 -14.97 -10.18 19.49
N GLY A 81 -14.86 -11.47 19.84
CA GLY A 81 -13.58 -12.20 19.90
C GLY A 81 -12.67 -11.82 21.09
N VAL A 82 -12.91 -10.67 21.73
CA VAL A 82 -12.17 -10.14 22.89
C VAL A 82 -12.98 -10.25 24.18
N GLN A 83 -12.32 -10.48 25.32
CA GLN A 83 -12.95 -10.40 26.64
C GLN A 83 -12.77 -8.98 27.21
N THR A 84 -13.85 -8.34 27.65
CA THR A 84 -13.84 -7.01 28.26
C THR A 84 -14.98 -6.87 29.27
N GLU A 85 -14.79 -6.08 30.32
CA GLU A 85 -15.87 -5.68 31.24
C GLU A 85 -16.80 -4.62 30.64
N GLN A 86 -16.43 -4.04 29.48
CA GLN A 86 -17.12 -2.94 28.81
C GLN A 86 -17.83 -3.39 27.51
N GLU A 87 -18.31 -4.64 27.46
CA GLU A 87 -18.86 -5.23 26.22
C GLU A 87 -20.07 -4.45 25.66
N GLU A 88 -20.90 -3.84 26.51
CA GLU A 88 -22.02 -3.00 26.07
C GLU A 88 -21.56 -1.70 25.40
N GLN A 89 -20.49 -1.07 25.92
CA GLN A 89 -19.93 0.15 25.33
C GLN A 89 -19.16 -0.19 24.05
N LEU A 90 -18.37 -1.27 24.06
CA LEU A 90 -17.69 -1.77 22.87
C LEU A 90 -18.69 -2.10 21.75
N ALA A 91 -19.82 -2.73 22.08
CA ALA A 91 -20.89 -3.01 21.13
C ALA A 91 -21.43 -1.74 20.47
N LYS A 92 -21.63 -0.67 21.26
CA LYS A 92 -22.15 0.61 20.77
C LYS A 92 -21.18 1.31 19.82
N GLU A 93 -19.88 1.34 20.12
CA GLU A 93 -18.90 1.95 19.19
C GLU A 93 -18.70 1.10 17.92
N LEU A 94 -18.89 -0.22 18.01
CA LEU A 94 -18.87 -1.12 16.85
C LEU A 94 -20.15 -1.07 15.98
N GLU A 95 -21.22 -0.38 16.39
CA GLU A 95 -22.35 -0.04 15.49
C GLU A 95 -21.89 0.85 14.31
N ASP A 96 -20.76 1.55 14.46
CA ASP A 96 -20.17 2.40 13.43
C ASP A 96 -19.15 1.64 12.55
N THR A 97 -19.04 0.31 12.65
CA THR A 97 -18.11 -0.53 11.84
C THR A 97 -18.27 -0.28 10.33
N ASN A 98 -19.47 0.03 9.85
CA ASN A 98 -19.78 0.30 8.44
C ASN A 98 -19.62 1.77 8.03
N LYS A 99 -19.11 2.65 8.91
CA LYS A 99 -19.05 4.11 8.69
C LYS A 99 -17.62 4.61 8.62
N TRP A 100 -17.38 5.64 7.82
CA TRP A 100 -16.11 6.35 7.86
C TRP A 100 -15.99 7.15 9.16
N GLY A 101 -14.82 7.09 9.82
CA GLY A 101 -14.58 7.82 11.06
C GLY A 101 -15.06 7.14 12.35
N LEU A 102 -15.19 5.80 12.35
CA LEU A 102 -15.26 5.02 13.58
C LEU A 102 -14.07 5.39 14.50
N ASP A 103 -14.32 5.58 15.80
CA ASP A 103 -13.26 5.89 16.76
C ASP A 103 -12.50 4.62 17.18
N VAL A 104 -11.49 4.28 16.38
CA VAL A 104 -10.58 3.15 16.60
C VAL A 104 -9.79 3.27 17.92
N PHE A 105 -9.55 4.49 18.42
CA PHE A 105 -8.93 4.72 19.74
C PHE A 105 -9.90 4.34 20.87
N LYS A 106 -11.19 4.69 20.71
CA LYS A 106 -12.24 4.28 21.65
C LYS A 106 -12.47 2.77 21.63
N VAL A 107 -12.47 2.14 20.45
CA VAL A 107 -12.51 0.67 20.34
C VAL A 107 -11.30 0.02 21.02
N ALA A 108 -10.09 0.59 20.91
CA ALA A 108 -8.92 0.09 21.61
C ALA A 108 -9.05 0.19 23.14
N GLU A 109 -9.55 1.30 23.68
CA GLU A 109 -9.84 1.44 25.11
C GLU A 109 -10.80 0.34 25.59
N LEU A 110 -11.96 0.23 24.93
CA LEU A 110 -13.06 -0.64 25.36
C LEU A 110 -12.81 -2.14 25.12
N SER A 111 -11.88 -2.50 24.24
CA SER A 111 -11.47 -3.89 23.95
C SER A 111 -10.34 -4.41 24.85
N GLY A 112 -9.83 -3.61 25.79
CA GLY A 112 -8.66 -3.97 26.60
C GLY A 112 -7.36 -3.90 25.79
N ASN A 113 -7.24 -2.90 24.92
CA ASN A 113 -6.18 -2.72 23.93
C ASN A 113 -6.06 -3.92 22.96
N ARG A 114 -7.21 -4.34 22.40
CA ARG A 114 -7.32 -5.36 21.35
C ARG A 114 -8.18 -4.90 20.15
N PRO A 115 -7.90 -3.71 19.57
CA PRO A 115 -8.72 -3.15 18.49
C PRO A 115 -8.72 -4.02 17.24
N LEU A 116 -7.59 -4.64 16.87
CA LEU A 116 -7.49 -5.43 15.63
C LEU A 116 -8.34 -6.69 15.71
N THR A 117 -8.32 -7.37 16.87
CA THR A 117 -9.18 -8.52 17.13
C THR A 117 -10.65 -8.11 17.08
N ALA A 118 -11.03 -7.06 17.83
CA ALA A 118 -12.43 -6.63 17.94
C ALA A 118 -13.04 -6.20 16.59
N ILE A 119 -12.30 -5.41 15.80
CA ILE A 119 -12.74 -4.90 14.50
C ILE A 119 -12.82 -6.02 13.46
N ILE A 120 -11.77 -6.83 13.28
CA ILE A 120 -11.79 -7.89 12.25
C ILE A 120 -12.84 -8.96 12.59
N PHE A 121 -13.01 -9.32 13.85
CA PHE A 121 -14.05 -10.27 14.26
C PHE A 121 -15.47 -9.75 13.95
N SER A 122 -15.71 -8.45 14.16
CA SER A 122 -16.98 -7.79 13.83
C SER A 122 -17.22 -7.73 12.32
N ILE A 123 -16.21 -7.37 11.53
CA ILE A 123 -16.24 -7.38 10.05
C ILE A 123 -16.57 -8.79 9.52
N PHE A 124 -15.99 -9.84 10.11
CA PHE A 124 -16.21 -11.23 9.72
C PHE A 124 -17.61 -11.76 10.09
N GLN A 125 -18.27 -11.18 11.10
CA GLN A 125 -19.68 -11.41 11.39
C GLN A 125 -20.59 -10.66 10.41
N GLU A 126 -20.35 -9.37 10.22
CA GLU A 126 -21.17 -8.46 9.42
C GLU A 126 -21.23 -8.89 7.94
N ARG A 127 -20.07 -9.23 7.35
CA ARG A 127 -19.97 -9.75 5.97
C ARG A 127 -20.24 -11.26 5.84
N ASP A 128 -20.72 -11.89 6.90
CA ASP A 128 -20.96 -13.34 7.04
C ASP A 128 -19.83 -14.27 6.56
N LEU A 129 -18.58 -13.82 6.70
CA LEU A 129 -17.39 -14.53 6.23
C LEU A 129 -17.15 -15.82 7.02
N LEU A 130 -17.51 -15.82 8.32
CA LEU A 130 -17.47 -17.00 9.17
C LEU A 130 -18.29 -18.16 8.60
N LYS A 131 -19.54 -17.93 8.18
CA LYS A 131 -20.36 -18.99 7.57
C LYS A 131 -19.89 -19.29 6.14
N THR A 132 -19.62 -18.25 5.35
CA THR A 132 -19.26 -18.36 3.92
C THR A 132 -18.01 -19.22 3.70
N PHE A 133 -16.97 -19.02 4.52
CA PHE A 133 -15.73 -19.79 4.44
C PHE A 133 -15.61 -20.90 5.49
N GLN A 134 -16.70 -21.17 6.24
CA GLN A 134 -16.78 -22.20 7.28
C GLN A 134 -15.66 -22.07 8.33
N ILE A 135 -15.39 -20.85 8.79
CA ILE A 135 -14.35 -20.55 9.77
C ILE A 135 -14.94 -20.70 11.17
N PRO A 136 -14.41 -21.57 12.05
CA PRO A 136 -14.85 -21.61 13.44
C PRO A 136 -14.51 -20.29 14.14
N ALA A 137 -15.44 -19.78 14.95
CA ALA A 137 -15.28 -18.49 15.62
C ALA A 137 -14.11 -18.50 16.63
N ASP A 138 -13.84 -19.64 17.26
CA ASP A 138 -12.69 -19.85 18.12
C ASP A 138 -11.37 -19.85 17.31
N THR A 139 -11.31 -20.50 16.14
CA THR A 139 -10.15 -20.44 15.24
C THR A 139 -9.85 -19.00 14.81
N LEU A 140 -10.89 -18.21 14.48
CA LEU A 140 -10.69 -16.79 14.13
C LEU A 140 -10.19 -15.98 15.34
N ALA A 141 -10.80 -16.12 16.52
CA ALA A 141 -10.36 -15.41 17.71
C ALA A 141 -8.91 -15.78 18.11
N THR A 142 -8.55 -17.06 18.07
CA THR A 142 -7.17 -17.51 18.36
C THR A 142 -6.16 -16.97 17.35
N TYR A 143 -6.46 -17.01 16.05
CA TYR A 143 -5.61 -16.40 15.01
C TYR A 143 -5.45 -14.89 15.20
N LEU A 144 -6.54 -14.15 15.43
CA LEU A 144 -6.49 -12.69 15.57
C LEU A 144 -5.76 -12.24 16.83
N LEU A 145 -6.00 -12.89 17.99
CA LEU A 145 -5.28 -12.58 19.23
C LEU A 145 -3.77 -12.85 19.11
N LEU A 146 -3.38 -13.89 18.35
CA LEU A 146 -2.00 -14.21 18.04
C LEU A 146 -1.37 -13.21 17.06
N LEU A 147 -2.09 -12.81 16.00
CA LEU A 147 -1.67 -11.81 15.02
C LEU A 147 -1.48 -10.43 15.68
N GLU A 148 -2.46 -9.98 16.45
CA GLU A 148 -2.38 -8.74 17.23
C GLU A 148 -1.23 -8.79 18.25
N GLY A 149 -0.93 -9.96 18.81
CA GLY A 149 0.22 -10.19 19.69
C GLY A 149 1.59 -10.14 19.01
N HIS A 150 1.66 -10.03 17.67
CA HIS A 150 2.91 -9.81 16.91
C HIS A 150 3.10 -8.35 16.46
N TYR A 151 2.13 -7.46 16.69
CA TYR A 151 2.35 -6.03 16.55
C TYR A 151 3.06 -5.46 17.78
N HIS A 152 4.01 -4.56 17.54
CA HIS A 152 4.84 -3.96 18.56
C HIS A 152 4.08 -2.84 19.29
N ALA A 153 3.76 -3.03 20.57
CA ALA A 153 3.03 -2.04 21.38
C ALA A 153 3.89 -0.84 21.82
N ASP A 154 5.22 -0.94 21.66
CA ASP A 154 6.22 0.11 21.86
C ASP A 154 6.36 1.05 20.64
N VAL A 155 5.94 0.59 19.45
CA VAL A 155 5.94 1.37 18.20
C VAL A 155 4.70 2.28 18.16
N ALA A 156 4.90 3.59 17.94
CA ALA A 156 3.87 4.60 18.24
C ALA A 156 2.69 4.64 17.24
N TYR A 157 2.96 4.38 15.96
CA TYR A 157 2.00 4.38 14.85
C TYR A 157 1.82 2.98 14.26
N HIS A 158 2.88 2.32 13.79
CA HIS A 158 2.82 1.02 13.10
C HIS A 158 2.60 -0.19 14.05
N ASN A 159 1.52 -0.13 14.83
CA ASN A 159 1.07 -1.16 15.77
C ASN A 159 -0.34 -1.66 15.40
N SER A 160 -0.96 -2.52 16.23
CA SER A 160 -2.26 -3.14 15.89
C SER A 160 -3.42 -2.14 15.77
N LEU A 161 -3.29 -0.94 16.33
CA LEU A 161 -4.27 0.13 16.21
C LEU A 161 -4.35 0.65 14.78
N HIS A 162 -3.20 0.86 14.12
CA HIS A 162 -3.15 1.31 12.72
C HIS A 162 -3.66 0.20 11.81
N ALA A 163 -3.21 -1.03 12.02
CA ALA A 163 -3.74 -2.19 11.30
C ALA A 163 -5.27 -2.34 11.43
N ALA A 164 -5.85 -1.94 12.57
CA ALA A 164 -7.30 -1.95 12.77
C ALA A 164 -8.00 -0.80 12.03
N ASP A 165 -7.43 0.41 12.00
CA ASP A 165 -7.94 1.55 11.23
C ASP A 165 -7.91 1.24 9.72
N VAL A 166 -6.81 0.67 9.21
CA VAL A 166 -6.68 0.25 7.81
C VAL A 166 -7.64 -0.88 7.46
N ALA A 167 -7.82 -1.88 8.34
CA ALA A 167 -8.78 -2.96 8.12
C ALA A 167 -10.24 -2.46 8.11
N GLN A 168 -10.60 -1.52 8.99
CA GLN A 168 -11.94 -0.92 9.02
C GLN A 168 -12.17 0.00 7.82
N SER A 169 -11.18 0.83 7.46
CA SER A 169 -11.22 1.70 6.29
C SER A 169 -11.36 0.88 4.99
N THR A 170 -10.59 -0.20 4.88
CA THR A 170 -10.72 -1.19 3.79
C THR A 170 -12.12 -1.79 3.75
N HIS A 171 -12.69 -2.18 4.89
CA HIS A 171 -14.07 -2.69 4.97
C HIS A 171 -15.12 -1.68 4.50
N VAL A 172 -14.96 -0.38 4.82
CA VAL A 172 -15.89 0.67 4.35
C VAL A 172 -15.74 0.91 2.84
N LEU A 173 -14.51 0.99 2.32
CA LEU A 173 -14.28 1.15 0.87
C LEU A 173 -14.74 -0.07 0.07
N LEU A 174 -14.68 -1.29 0.63
CA LEU A 174 -15.30 -2.51 0.07
C LEU A 174 -16.83 -2.53 0.16
N ALA A 175 -17.47 -1.48 0.68
CA ALA A 175 -18.93 -1.27 0.67
C ALA A 175 -19.34 -0.05 -0.18
N THR A 176 -18.40 0.57 -0.91
CA THR A 176 -18.67 1.62 -1.90
C THR A 176 -19.59 1.07 -3.00
N PRO A 177 -20.78 1.67 -3.26
CA PRO A 177 -21.74 1.22 -4.28
C PRO A 177 -21.14 0.97 -5.67
N ALA A 178 -20.19 1.78 -6.10
CA ALA A 178 -19.48 1.58 -7.37
C ALA A 178 -18.72 0.23 -7.48
N LEU A 179 -18.49 -0.50 -6.38
CA LEU A 179 -17.60 -1.67 -6.29
C LEU A 179 -18.26 -3.01 -5.92
N GLU A 180 -19.57 -3.06 -5.62
CA GLU A 180 -20.25 -4.24 -5.05
C GLU A 180 -20.24 -5.52 -5.93
N SER A 181 -19.78 -5.46 -7.19
CA SER A 181 -20.06 -6.48 -8.21
C SER A 181 -19.10 -7.70 -8.25
N GLU A 182 -17.78 -7.54 -8.09
CA GLU A 182 -16.82 -8.49 -8.71
C GLU A 182 -15.55 -8.91 -7.92
N LEU A 183 -15.39 -8.51 -6.66
CA LEU A 183 -14.15 -8.54 -5.84
C LEU A 183 -13.48 -9.92 -5.53
N ALA A 184 -13.70 -10.98 -6.32
CA ALA A 184 -13.42 -12.38 -5.94
C ALA A 184 -12.03 -12.96 -6.28
N LEU A 185 -11.22 -12.36 -7.17
CA LEU A 185 -9.96 -12.92 -7.72
C LEU A 185 -8.94 -11.79 -8.02
N MET A 186 -7.62 -12.01 -7.86
CA MET A 186 -6.61 -10.94 -7.58
C MET A 186 -5.14 -11.28 -7.09
N TYR A 187 -4.23 -12.03 -7.77
CA TYR A 187 -3.00 -12.57 -7.10
C TYR A 187 -1.63 -12.65 -7.92
N ASN A 188 -0.52 -11.89 -7.70
CA ASN A 188 0.97 -12.21 -7.87
C ASN A 188 2.13 -11.18 -7.44
N ASP A 189 2.99 -11.55 -6.45
CA ASP A 189 4.32 -11.07 -5.87
C ASP A 189 5.21 -9.95 -6.56
N ALA A 190 6.12 -9.10 -5.95
CA ALA A 190 6.89 -9.03 -4.65
C ALA A 190 7.41 -7.58 -4.21
N SER A 191 7.40 -7.22 -2.89
CA SER A 191 8.08 -6.07 -2.17
C SER A 191 8.61 -6.51 -0.77
N VAL A 192 9.50 -5.81 -0.05
CA VAL A 192 10.35 -6.40 1.03
C VAL A 192 9.80 -6.43 2.47
N LEU A 193 9.45 -5.30 3.12
CA LEU A 193 8.91 -5.31 4.49
C LEU A 193 7.50 -5.93 4.51
N GLU A 194 6.81 -5.69 3.42
CA GLU A 194 5.53 -6.24 3.03
C GLU A 194 5.65 -7.78 2.99
N ASN A 195 6.69 -8.33 2.34
CA ASN A 195 7.01 -9.77 2.41
C ASN A 195 7.26 -10.27 3.83
N HIS A 196 7.79 -9.44 4.75
CA HIS A 196 7.93 -9.84 6.16
C HIS A 196 6.57 -9.93 6.86
N HIS A 197 5.70 -8.93 6.73
CA HIS A 197 4.33 -8.97 7.25
C HIS A 197 3.56 -10.19 6.72
N LEU A 198 3.73 -10.51 5.44
CA LEU A 198 3.18 -11.68 4.77
C LEU A 198 3.77 -13.00 5.29
N ALA A 199 5.08 -13.07 5.46
CA ALA A 199 5.76 -14.25 6.00
C ALA A 199 5.35 -14.52 7.46
N VAL A 200 5.12 -13.48 8.27
CA VAL A 200 4.56 -13.63 9.62
C VAL A 200 3.11 -14.10 9.55
N GLY A 201 2.21 -13.37 8.88
CA GLY A 201 0.78 -13.71 8.83
C GLY A 201 0.50 -15.13 8.33
N PHE A 202 1.11 -15.54 7.20
CA PHE A 202 0.94 -16.90 6.66
C PHE A 202 1.62 -17.99 7.51
N LYS A 203 2.57 -17.64 8.38
CA LYS A 203 3.19 -18.57 9.34
C LYS A 203 2.32 -18.72 10.59
N LEU A 204 1.61 -17.68 11.04
CA LEU A 204 0.71 -17.78 12.20
C LEU A 204 -0.45 -18.76 11.97
N LEU A 205 -0.91 -18.94 10.72
CA LEU A 205 -1.86 -19.99 10.33
C LEU A 205 -1.41 -21.42 10.69
N GLN A 206 -0.10 -21.64 10.91
CA GLN A 206 0.47 -22.96 11.24
C GLN A 206 0.48 -23.24 12.75
N ALA A 207 0.03 -22.29 13.58
CA ALA A 207 -0.14 -22.49 15.02
C ALA A 207 -1.42 -23.27 15.36
N GLU A 208 -1.49 -23.78 16.59
CA GLU A 208 -2.62 -24.55 17.08
C GLU A 208 -3.91 -23.72 17.08
N ASN A 209 -4.96 -24.25 16.42
CA ASN A 209 -6.23 -23.57 16.16
C ASN A 209 -6.12 -22.20 15.45
N CYS A 210 -5.15 -22.01 14.55
CA CYS A 210 -4.97 -20.74 13.82
C CYS A 210 -5.23 -20.80 12.30
N ASP A 211 -5.47 -21.97 11.69
CA ASP A 211 -5.72 -22.04 10.24
C ASP A 211 -7.16 -21.64 9.88
N ILE A 212 -7.42 -20.33 9.86
CA ILE A 212 -8.69 -19.75 9.39
C ILE A 212 -9.01 -20.06 7.92
N PHE A 213 -8.10 -20.69 7.17
CA PHE A 213 -8.30 -21.10 5.77
C PHE A 213 -8.36 -22.61 5.59
N GLN A 214 -8.46 -23.39 6.68
CA GLN A 214 -8.50 -24.87 6.66
C GLN A 214 -9.58 -25.45 5.73
N ASN A 215 -10.75 -24.81 5.65
CA ASN A 215 -11.91 -25.27 4.87
C ASN A 215 -11.95 -24.73 3.42
N LEU A 216 -10.93 -23.99 2.98
CA LEU A 216 -10.80 -23.53 1.60
C LEU A 216 -10.10 -24.58 0.73
N SER A 217 -10.58 -24.80 -0.50
CA SER A 217 -9.93 -25.69 -1.46
C SER A 217 -8.52 -25.21 -1.84
N THR A 218 -7.62 -26.09 -2.27
CA THR A 218 -6.25 -25.71 -2.66
C THR A 218 -6.21 -24.60 -3.72
N LYS A 219 -7.16 -24.59 -4.67
CA LYS A 219 -7.28 -23.51 -5.67
C LYS A 219 -7.66 -22.18 -5.01
N GLN A 220 -8.62 -22.19 -4.07
CA GLN A 220 -8.96 -21.01 -3.27
C GLN A 220 -7.81 -20.59 -2.36
N ARG A 221 -7.01 -21.49 -1.78
CA ARG A 221 -5.87 -21.11 -0.92
C ARG A 221 -4.69 -20.53 -1.72
N LEU A 222 -4.41 -21.04 -2.91
CA LEU A 222 -3.44 -20.43 -3.83
C LEU A 222 -3.93 -19.06 -4.32
N SER A 223 -5.22 -18.97 -4.68
CA SER A 223 -5.94 -17.72 -4.91
C SER A 223 -6.52 -17.12 -3.61
N LEU A 224 -5.83 -17.30 -2.48
CA LEU A 224 -5.99 -16.54 -1.22
C LEU A 224 -4.64 -16.17 -0.58
N ARG A 225 -3.54 -16.81 -0.98
CA ARG A 225 -2.19 -16.44 -0.53
C ARG A 225 -1.77 -15.02 -0.93
N ARG A 226 -2.30 -14.46 -2.03
CA ARG A 226 -1.52 -13.61 -2.92
C ARG A 226 -2.19 -12.33 -3.52
N MET A 227 -3.51 -12.06 -3.35
CA MET A 227 -4.07 -10.70 -3.15
C MET A 227 -3.44 -10.18 -1.89
N VAL A 228 -3.42 -11.03 -0.87
CA VAL A 228 -2.83 -10.72 0.42
C VAL A 228 -1.37 -10.33 0.19
N ILE A 229 -0.64 -11.02 -0.70
CA ILE A 229 0.62 -10.51 -1.24
C ILE A 229 0.40 -9.18 -2.00
N ASP A 230 -0.10 -9.15 -3.24
CA ASP A 230 -0.26 -7.94 -4.09
C ASP A 230 -0.68 -6.64 -3.39
N MET A 231 -1.69 -6.70 -2.53
CA MET A 231 -2.28 -5.58 -1.81
C MET A 231 -1.36 -5.11 -0.67
N VAL A 232 -0.77 -6.03 0.10
CA VAL A 232 0.21 -5.68 1.14
C VAL A 232 1.52 -5.21 0.51
N LEU A 233 1.89 -5.71 -0.67
CA LEU A 233 3.05 -5.20 -1.42
C LEU A 233 2.82 -3.81 -2.01
N ALA A 234 1.56 -3.45 -2.28
CA ALA A 234 1.18 -2.13 -2.79
C ALA A 234 1.19 -1.05 -1.71
N THR A 235 1.30 -1.40 -0.42
CA THR A 235 1.57 -0.41 0.65
C THR A 235 3.06 -0.05 0.76
N ASP A 236 3.94 -0.58 -0.10
CA ASP A 236 5.28 -0.01 -0.30
C ASP A 236 5.13 1.41 -0.88
N MET A 237 5.38 2.41 -0.04
CA MET A 237 5.18 3.83 -0.39
C MET A 237 5.99 4.27 -1.61
N SER A 238 7.14 3.65 -1.89
CA SER A 238 7.95 3.98 -3.08
C SER A 238 7.23 3.63 -4.39
N LYS A 239 6.22 2.76 -4.34
CA LYS A 239 5.35 2.36 -5.46
C LYS A 239 4.17 3.31 -5.67
N HIS A 240 3.91 4.27 -4.77
CA HIS A 240 2.78 5.20 -4.84
C HIS A 240 2.62 5.82 -6.23
N MET A 241 3.70 6.35 -6.82
CA MET A 241 3.64 7.02 -8.13
C MET A 241 3.34 6.08 -9.31
N ASN A 242 3.58 4.78 -9.14
CA ASN A 242 3.20 3.77 -10.13
C ASN A 242 1.69 3.48 -9.99
N LEU A 243 1.23 3.18 -8.76
CA LEU A 243 -0.18 2.95 -8.43
C LEU A 243 -1.07 4.11 -8.84
N LEU A 244 -0.66 5.36 -8.57
CA LEU A 244 -1.39 6.57 -8.95
C LEU A 244 -1.48 6.75 -10.48
N ALA A 245 -0.39 6.51 -11.22
CA ALA A 245 -0.38 6.63 -12.68
C ALA A 245 -1.23 5.55 -13.36
N ASP A 246 -1.24 4.34 -12.81
CA ASP A 246 -2.06 3.25 -13.29
C ASP A 246 -3.54 3.50 -12.92
N LEU A 247 -3.85 3.95 -11.69
CA LEU A 247 -5.20 4.34 -11.26
C LEU A 247 -5.79 5.47 -12.10
N LYS A 248 -5.02 6.52 -12.43
CA LYS A 248 -5.46 7.58 -13.38
C LYS A 248 -5.77 7.00 -14.77
N THR A 249 -4.96 6.07 -15.24
CA THR A 249 -5.21 5.36 -16.52
C THR A 249 -6.49 4.51 -16.45
N MET A 250 -6.80 3.90 -15.31
CA MET A 250 -8.07 3.21 -15.09
C MET A 250 -9.26 4.17 -15.11
N VAL A 251 -9.18 5.33 -14.43
CA VAL A 251 -10.24 6.37 -14.45
C VAL A 251 -10.59 6.79 -15.87
N GLU A 252 -9.58 7.06 -16.72
CA GLU A 252 -9.79 7.42 -18.13
C GLU A 252 -10.48 6.32 -18.96
N THR A 253 -10.20 5.05 -18.65
CA THR A 253 -10.70 3.89 -19.40
C THR A 253 -11.94 3.22 -18.78
N LYS A 254 -12.44 3.73 -17.66
CA LYS A 254 -13.42 3.02 -16.82
C LYS A 254 -14.73 2.74 -17.57
N LYS A 255 -15.14 1.48 -17.56
CA LYS A 255 -16.47 1.07 -18.04
C LYS A 255 -17.43 1.08 -16.86
N VAL A 256 -18.58 1.73 -17.04
CA VAL A 256 -19.60 1.86 -16.01
C VAL A 256 -20.92 1.28 -16.55
N THR A 257 -21.62 0.52 -15.72
CA THR A 257 -22.96 0.01 -16.03
C THR A 257 -23.99 1.15 -16.11
N SER A 258 -25.18 0.86 -16.64
CA SER A 258 -26.33 1.79 -16.56
C SER A 258 -26.85 2.03 -15.14
N LEU A 259 -26.23 1.46 -14.11
CA LEU A 259 -26.54 1.64 -12.69
C LEU A 259 -25.41 2.36 -11.91
N GLY A 260 -24.35 2.82 -12.57
CA GLY A 260 -23.22 3.52 -11.92
C GLY A 260 -22.11 2.58 -11.39
N VAL A 261 -22.34 1.27 -11.36
CA VAL A 261 -21.35 0.27 -10.89
C VAL A 261 -20.24 0.07 -11.93
N LEU A 262 -18.99 -0.03 -11.48
CA LEU A 262 -17.81 -0.31 -12.31
C LEU A 262 -17.83 -1.75 -12.84
N LEU A 263 -17.41 -1.92 -14.10
CA LEU A 263 -17.17 -3.23 -14.71
C LEU A 263 -15.67 -3.55 -14.65
N LEU A 264 -15.31 -4.66 -14.02
CA LEU A 264 -13.93 -5.10 -13.81
C LEU A 264 -13.74 -6.49 -14.44
N ASP A 265 -14.07 -6.56 -15.74
CA ASP A 265 -14.29 -7.77 -16.55
C ASP A 265 -13.22 -8.87 -16.38
N ASN A 266 -11.97 -8.46 -16.10
CA ASN A 266 -10.80 -9.33 -16.11
C ASN A 266 -10.13 -9.48 -14.73
N TYR A 267 -8.97 -10.13 -14.69
CA TYR A 267 -8.21 -10.38 -13.47
C TYR A 267 -7.41 -9.12 -13.08
N PRO A 268 -6.45 -8.59 -13.90
CA PRO A 268 -5.74 -7.34 -13.65
C PRO A 268 -6.55 -6.16 -13.11
N ASP A 269 -7.67 -5.79 -13.74
CA ASP A 269 -8.44 -4.60 -13.34
C ASP A 269 -8.86 -4.67 -11.86
N ARG A 270 -9.19 -5.89 -11.38
CA ARG A 270 -9.59 -6.10 -9.98
C ARG A 270 -8.44 -5.95 -8.99
N ILE A 271 -7.21 -6.30 -9.35
CA ILE A 271 -6.10 -6.04 -8.42
C ILE A 271 -5.79 -4.58 -8.30
N GLN A 272 -5.84 -3.88 -9.42
CA GLN A 272 -5.43 -2.49 -9.46
C GLN A 272 -6.38 -1.63 -8.62
N VAL A 273 -7.69 -1.94 -8.65
CA VAL A 273 -8.67 -1.40 -7.70
C VAL A 273 -8.37 -1.83 -6.27
N LEU A 274 -8.15 -3.11 -5.98
CA LEU A 274 -7.91 -3.62 -4.61
C LEU A 274 -6.62 -3.07 -3.96
N GLN A 275 -5.53 -2.98 -4.73
CA GLN A 275 -4.27 -2.36 -4.32
C GLN A 275 -4.47 -0.88 -4.03
N SER A 276 -5.14 -0.15 -4.94
CA SER A 276 -5.45 1.26 -4.73
C SER A 276 -6.38 1.48 -3.53
N LEU A 277 -7.34 0.58 -3.29
CA LEU A 277 -8.26 0.61 -2.15
C LEU A 277 -7.51 0.44 -0.82
N VAL A 278 -6.62 -0.56 -0.72
CA VAL A 278 -5.81 -0.80 0.48
C VAL A 278 -4.78 0.32 0.69
N HIS A 279 -4.20 0.86 -0.39
CA HIS A 279 -3.28 2.02 -0.33
C HIS A 279 -4.00 3.31 0.11
N CYS A 280 -5.22 3.56 -0.36
CA CYS A 280 -6.09 4.63 0.16
C CYS A 280 -6.47 4.39 1.63
N ALA A 281 -6.72 3.15 2.05
CA ALA A 281 -7.01 2.80 3.43
C ALA A 281 -5.81 3.01 4.37
N ASP A 282 -4.58 2.77 3.90
CA ASP A 282 -3.34 3.04 4.63
C ASP A 282 -3.06 4.55 4.71
N LEU A 283 -3.20 5.26 3.60
CA LEU A 283 -3.11 6.73 3.50
C LEU A 283 -4.43 7.43 3.85
N SER A 284 -5.21 6.86 4.78
CA SER A 284 -6.58 7.33 5.10
C SER A 284 -6.67 8.36 6.21
N ASN A 285 -5.71 8.45 7.14
CA ASN A 285 -5.88 9.31 8.32
C ASN A 285 -6.21 10.78 7.96
N PRO A 286 -5.62 11.41 6.93
CA PRO A 286 -5.96 12.78 6.53
C PRO A 286 -7.42 13.00 6.08
N THR A 287 -8.16 11.96 5.71
CA THR A 287 -9.59 12.04 5.35
C THR A 287 -10.52 11.59 6.48
N LYS A 288 -9.97 11.24 7.66
CA LYS A 288 -10.75 10.97 8.88
C LYS A 288 -11.15 12.31 9.54
N PRO A 289 -12.23 12.34 10.34
CA PRO A 289 -12.56 13.50 11.16
C PRO A 289 -11.36 14.01 11.97
N LEU A 290 -11.16 15.34 12.00
CA LEU A 290 -9.99 16.00 12.57
C LEU A 290 -9.52 15.48 13.96
N PRO A 291 -10.39 15.12 14.93
CA PRO A 291 -9.95 14.55 16.22
C PRO A 291 -9.23 13.20 16.10
N LEU A 292 -9.56 12.39 15.09
CA LEU A 292 -8.87 11.14 14.79
C LEU A 292 -7.58 11.41 14.02
N TYR A 293 -7.64 12.24 12.97
CA TYR A 293 -6.47 12.58 12.16
C TYR A 293 -5.33 13.17 13.02
N ARG A 294 -5.64 14.09 13.93
CA ARG A 294 -4.62 14.68 14.83
C ARG A 294 -3.94 13.64 15.73
N GLN A 295 -4.67 12.66 16.26
CA GLN A 295 -4.08 11.57 17.03
C GLN A 295 -3.16 10.68 16.18
N TRP A 296 -3.48 10.51 14.90
CA TRP A 296 -2.60 9.83 13.94
C TRP A 296 -1.35 10.65 13.62
N THR A 297 -1.47 11.96 13.38
CA THR A 297 -0.32 12.88 13.21
C THR A 297 0.61 12.84 14.43
N ASP A 298 0.07 12.95 15.64
CA ASP A 298 0.85 12.92 16.88
C ASP A 298 1.62 11.58 17.03
N ARG A 299 1.04 10.46 16.56
CA ARG A 299 1.65 9.12 16.58
C ARG A 299 2.75 8.93 15.55
N ILE A 300 2.51 9.26 14.27
CA ILE A 300 3.54 9.09 13.23
C ILE A 300 4.75 10.00 13.48
N MET A 301 4.51 11.23 13.95
CA MET A 301 5.60 12.11 14.35
C MET A 301 6.37 11.58 15.56
N ALA A 302 5.69 11.01 16.56
CA ALA A 302 6.37 10.35 17.68
C ALA A 302 7.25 9.16 17.23
N GLU A 303 6.82 8.40 16.22
CA GLU A 303 7.61 7.29 15.67
C GLU A 303 8.82 7.77 14.86
N PHE A 304 8.65 8.76 13.98
CA PHE A 304 9.76 9.41 13.29
C PHE A 304 10.79 9.99 14.27
N PHE A 305 10.34 10.58 15.38
CA PHE A 305 11.25 11.08 16.42
C PHE A 305 11.97 9.96 17.18
N GLN A 306 11.35 8.79 17.36
CA GLN A 306 12.03 7.59 17.89
C GLN A 306 13.02 6.98 16.89
N GLN A 307 12.80 7.12 15.58
CA GLN A 307 13.80 6.80 14.57
C GLN A 307 14.98 7.77 14.63
N GLY A 308 14.73 9.08 14.60
CA GLY A 308 15.80 10.10 14.66
C GLY A 308 16.60 10.10 15.96
N ASP A 309 16.01 9.66 17.07
CA ASP A 309 16.74 9.41 18.31
C ASP A 309 17.69 8.20 18.18
N ARG A 310 17.24 7.07 17.58
CA ARG A 310 18.09 5.88 17.33
C ARG A 310 19.19 6.14 16.30
N GLU A 311 18.92 6.92 15.26
CA GLU A 311 19.91 7.35 14.25
C GLU A 311 21.02 8.16 14.93
N ARG A 312 20.64 9.17 15.74
CA ARG A 312 21.56 10.03 16.49
C ARG A 312 22.39 9.24 17.52
N GLU A 313 21.79 8.28 18.22
CA GLU A 313 22.49 7.37 19.14
C GLU A 313 23.47 6.42 18.41
N SER A 314 23.14 6.03 17.18
CA SER A 314 23.99 5.18 16.33
C SER A 314 25.11 5.95 15.60
N GLY A 315 25.13 7.28 15.70
CA GLY A 315 26.08 8.14 14.99
C GLY A 315 25.80 8.26 13.48
N LEU A 316 24.56 8.03 13.06
CA LEU A 316 24.09 8.22 11.68
C LEU A 316 23.59 9.65 11.48
N ASP A 317 23.57 10.11 10.23
CA ASP A 317 22.79 11.29 9.86
C ASP A 317 21.30 11.02 10.10
N ILE A 318 20.58 12.04 10.60
CA ILE A 318 19.17 11.91 10.97
C ILE A 318 18.31 12.09 9.71
N SER A 319 17.41 11.15 9.48
CA SER A 319 16.52 11.17 8.31
C SER A 319 15.62 12.42 8.27
N PRO A 320 15.19 12.87 7.08
CA PRO A 320 14.15 13.90 6.95
C PRO A 320 12.94 13.59 7.84
N MET A 321 12.30 14.65 8.36
CA MET A 321 11.21 14.59 9.35
C MET A 321 11.53 13.96 10.72
N CYS A 322 12.64 13.24 10.90
CA CYS A 322 12.91 12.47 12.11
C CYS A 322 13.56 13.28 13.26
N ASP A 323 14.04 14.51 13.01
CA ASP A 323 14.56 15.38 14.08
C ASP A 323 13.47 16.27 14.73
N LYS A 324 13.05 15.89 15.94
CA LYS A 324 12.11 16.62 16.81
C LYS A 324 12.49 18.06 17.16
N HIS A 325 13.74 18.48 16.89
CA HIS A 325 14.21 19.84 17.14
C HIS A 325 14.12 20.75 15.91
N THR A 326 13.82 20.21 14.72
CA THR A 326 13.74 20.99 13.47
C THR A 326 12.51 20.69 12.61
N ALA A 327 11.79 19.58 12.83
CA ALA A 327 10.56 19.26 12.12
C ALA A 327 9.43 20.31 12.35
N SER A 328 8.72 20.69 11.28
CA SER A 328 7.59 21.63 11.31
C SER A 328 6.30 20.89 10.95
N VAL A 329 5.72 20.19 11.93
CA VAL A 329 4.60 19.24 11.76
C VAL A 329 3.48 19.78 10.87
N GLU A 330 3.01 21.01 11.10
CA GLU A 330 1.88 21.59 10.38
C GLU A 330 2.17 21.79 8.89
N LYS A 331 3.40 22.20 8.56
CA LYS A 331 3.84 22.36 7.16
C LYS A 331 3.97 21.01 6.47
N SER A 332 4.48 20.01 7.19
CA SER A 332 4.67 18.67 6.65
C SER A 332 3.36 17.92 6.46
N GLN A 333 2.35 18.15 7.29
CA GLN A 333 0.99 17.66 7.03
C GLN A 333 0.35 18.35 5.82
N VAL A 334 0.51 19.68 5.66
CA VAL A 334 0.04 20.39 4.46
C VAL A 334 0.70 19.84 3.20
N GLY A 335 2.03 19.76 3.14
CA GLY A 335 2.75 19.25 1.97
C GLY A 335 2.46 17.77 1.68
N PHE A 336 2.32 16.93 2.71
CA PHE A 336 1.90 15.54 2.54
C PHE A 336 0.49 15.43 1.93
N ILE A 337 -0.44 16.31 2.31
CA ILE A 337 -1.75 16.33 1.66
C ILE A 337 -1.63 16.82 0.22
N ASP A 338 -0.98 17.97 -0.02
CA ASP A 338 -0.90 18.58 -1.35
C ASP A 338 -0.23 17.69 -2.40
N TYR A 339 0.85 16.98 -2.04
CA TYR A 339 1.67 16.22 -2.99
C TYR A 339 1.40 14.70 -2.99
N ILE A 340 0.80 14.13 -1.95
CA ILE A 340 0.60 12.66 -1.80
C ILE A 340 -0.87 12.30 -1.56
N ALA A 341 -1.50 12.80 -0.49
CA ALA A 341 -2.84 12.33 -0.12
C ALA A 341 -3.93 12.85 -1.06
N HIS A 342 -3.93 14.15 -1.41
CA HIS A 342 -4.94 14.74 -2.28
C HIS A 342 -4.88 14.16 -3.71
N PRO A 343 -3.74 14.06 -4.41
CA PRO A 343 -3.69 13.46 -5.74
C PRO A 343 -4.21 12.01 -5.78
N LEU A 344 -3.98 11.23 -4.72
CA LEU A 344 -4.51 9.87 -4.58
C LEU A 344 -6.03 9.87 -4.35
N TRP A 345 -6.51 10.62 -3.35
CA TRP A 345 -7.93 10.66 -2.98
C TRP A 345 -8.83 11.36 -4.01
N GLU A 346 -8.31 12.36 -4.73
CA GLU A 346 -8.94 12.95 -5.92
C GLU A 346 -9.15 11.88 -7.00
N THR A 347 -8.10 11.12 -7.35
CA THR A 347 -8.20 10.06 -8.36
C THR A 347 -9.13 8.92 -7.93
N TRP A 348 -9.11 8.56 -6.65
CA TRP A 348 -10.03 7.56 -6.11
C TRP A 348 -11.47 8.06 -6.18
N ALA A 349 -11.74 9.31 -5.81
CA ALA A 349 -13.06 9.93 -5.93
C ALA A 349 -13.53 9.99 -7.38
N ASP A 350 -12.66 10.34 -8.34
CA ASP A 350 -12.97 10.27 -9.77
C ASP A 350 -13.31 8.84 -10.24
N LEU A 351 -12.66 7.80 -9.69
CA LEU A 351 -12.98 6.41 -10.02
C LEU A 351 -14.39 6.03 -9.54
N VAL A 352 -14.69 6.25 -8.25
CA VAL A 352 -15.95 5.82 -7.60
C VAL A 352 -17.02 6.91 -7.49
N HIS A 353 -16.89 8.00 -8.24
CA HIS A 353 -17.79 9.17 -8.16
C HIS A 353 -19.29 8.77 -8.23
N PRO A 354 -20.13 9.20 -7.27
CA PRO A 354 -19.88 10.28 -6.31
C PRO A 354 -19.39 9.81 -4.92
N ASP A 355 -19.18 8.51 -4.71
CA ASP A 355 -19.27 7.86 -3.40
C ASP A 355 -18.21 8.31 -2.36
N ALA A 356 -17.10 8.91 -2.80
CA ALA A 356 -16.01 9.37 -1.92
C ALA A 356 -15.91 10.90 -1.76
N GLN A 357 -16.86 11.69 -2.29
CA GLN A 357 -16.72 13.15 -2.34
C GLN A 357 -16.65 13.82 -0.96
N ASP A 358 -17.40 13.30 0.03
CA ASP A 358 -17.37 13.79 1.42
C ASP A 358 -16.00 13.53 2.09
N LEU A 359 -15.28 12.49 1.65
CA LEU A 359 -13.93 12.16 2.15
C LEU A 359 -12.91 13.17 1.61
N LEU A 360 -13.05 13.56 0.34
CA LEU A 360 -12.22 14.61 -0.28
C LEU A 360 -12.51 15.99 0.34
N GLY A 361 -13.77 16.33 0.61
CA GLY A 361 -14.11 17.55 1.36
C GLY A 361 -13.50 17.57 2.77
N THR A 362 -13.54 16.43 3.47
CA THR A 362 -12.89 16.28 4.79
C THR A 362 -11.37 16.44 4.71
N LEU A 363 -10.75 16.01 3.61
CA LEU A 363 -9.32 16.19 3.35
C LEU A 363 -8.96 17.67 3.17
N GLU A 364 -9.76 18.41 2.40
CA GLU A 364 -9.58 19.86 2.19
C GLU A 364 -9.75 20.64 3.49
N ASP A 365 -10.80 20.37 4.28
CA ASP A 365 -11.03 20.97 5.60
C ASP A 365 -9.85 20.70 6.57
N ASN A 366 -9.34 19.47 6.61
CA ASN A 366 -8.20 19.10 7.44
C ASN A 366 -6.89 19.79 6.98
N ARG A 367 -6.70 19.95 5.66
CA ARG A 367 -5.56 20.66 5.05
C ARG A 367 -5.61 22.15 5.36
N GLU A 368 -6.77 22.80 5.24
CA GLU A 368 -6.97 24.17 5.69
C GLU A 368 -6.75 24.32 7.19
N TRP A 369 -7.19 23.36 8.01
CA TRP A 369 -6.95 23.40 9.45
C TRP A 369 -5.46 23.41 9.77
N TYR A 370 -4.66 22.50 9.21
CA TYR A 370 -3.20 22.51 9.43
C TYR A 370 -2.53 23.77 8.86
N GLN A 371 -2.94 24.22 7.67
CA GLN A 371 -2.50 25.49 7.08
C GLN A 371 -2.73 26.69 8.02
N SER A 372 -3.84 26.67 8.78
CA SER A 372 -4.18 27.70 9.78
C SER A 372 -3.34 27.65 11.06
N LYS A 373 -2.63 26.53 11.33
CA LYS A 373 -1.79 26.35 12.53
C LYS A 373 -0.31 26.65 12.31
N ILE A 374 0.16 26.65 11.05
CA ILE A 374 1.54 27.04 10.72
C ILE A 374 1.88 28.39 11.37
N PRO A 375 2.88 28.45 12.28
CA PRO A 375 3.22 29.69 12.97
C PRO A 375 3.61 30.80 11.99
N ARG A 376 2.92 31.94 12.06
CA ARG A 376 3.29 33.12 11.27
C ARG A 376 4.63 33.66 11.77
N SER A 377 5.64 33.67 10.89
CA SER A 377 6.90 34.38 11.14
C SER A 377 6.61 35.84 11.53
N PRO A 378 7.30 36.40 12.55
CA PRO A 378 7.10 37.79 12.95
C PRO A 378 7.43 38.71 11.78
N SER A 379 6.39 39.31 11.20
CA SER A 379 6.48 39.91 9.86
C SER A 379 7.19 41.26 9.90
N SER A 380 8.32 41.36 9.21
CA SER A 380 8.91 42.66 8.84
C SER A 380 7.95 43.40 7.92
N LEU A 381 7.51 44.61 8.32
CA LEU A 381 6.50 45.39 7.63
C LEU A 381 7.01 45.98 6.29
N THR A 382 6.79 45.28 5.18
CA THR A 382 6.83 45.88 3.82
C THR A 382 5.92 45.13 2.84
N ASN A 383 5.11 45.92 2.11
CA ASN A 383 4.39 45.65 0.86
C ASN A 383 3.44 44.43 0.78
N PRO A 384 2.12 44.66 0.57
CA PRO A 384 1.19 43.66 0.08
C PRO A 384 0.99 43.77 -1.44
N GLU A 385 1.37 42.75 -2.20
CA GLU A 385 0.70 42.43 -3.47
C GLU A 385 1.03 41.00 -3.93
N GLN A 386 0.10 40.40 -4.68
CA GLN A 386 0.15 39.06 -5.29
C GLN A 386 0.21 37.86 -4.31
N GLY A 387 -0.85 37.06 -4.37
CA GLY A 387 -1.07 35.88 -3.54
C GLY A 387 -2.42 35.24 -3.86
N GLY A 388 -2.52 34.64 -5.05
CA GLY A 388 -3.63 33.75 -5.40
C GLY A 388 -3.41 32.35 -4.81
N PRO A 389 -4.45 31.52 -4.70
CA PRO A 389 -4.29 30.12 -4.32
C PRO A 389 -3.83 29.29 -5.53
N ASP A 390 -2.56 28.91 -5.57
CA ASP A 390 -2.08 27.87 -6.50
C ASP A 390 -2.63 26.51 -6.05
N ARG A 391 -3.85 26.19 -6.50
CA ARG A 391 -4.48 24.89 -6.32
C ARG A 391 -3.88 23.93 -7.34
N PHE A 392 -3.05 23.00 -6.86
CA PHE A 392 -2.43 21.98 -7.71
C PHE A 392 -3.51 21.14 -8.40
N GLN A 393 -3.50 21.11 -9.73
CA GLN A 393 -4.40 20.29 -10.54
C GLN A 393 -3.60 19.66 -11.68
N PHE A 394 -3.70 18.34 -11.83
CA PHE A 394 -2.81 17.58 -12.72
C PHE A 394 -3.28 17.59 -14.19
N GLY A 395 -3.28 18.77 -14.81
CA GLY A 395 -3.61 18.95 -16.22
C GLY A 395 -2.46 18.57 -17.15
N LEU A 396 -2.73 17.75 -18.16
CA LEU A 396 -1.81 17.44 -19.26
C LEU A 396 -2.22 18.19 -20.53
N PRO A 397 -1.42 19.16 -21.02
CA PRO A 397 -1.49 19.61 -22.41
C PRO A 397 -1.08 18.47 -23.35
N LEU A 398 -1.73 18.34 -24.50
CA LEU A 398 -1.49 17.25 -25.46
C LEU A 398 -0.30 17.50 -26.42
N GLU A 399 0.45 18.60 -26.24
CA GLU A 399 1.37 19.13 -27.25
C GLU A 399 2.85 18.76 -27.02
N GLU A 400 3.25 18.34 -25.81
CA GLU A 400 4.65 17.97 -25.48
C GLU A 400 4.99 16.50 -25.82
N ALA A 401 4.35 15.92 -26.84
CA ALA A 401 4.47 14.50 -27.19
C ALA A 401 5.30 14.20 -28.46
N GLU A 402 5.75 15.24 -29.18
CA GLU A 402 6.41 15.10 -30.50
C GLU A 402 7.87 15.60 -30.54
N GLU A 403 8.45 16.10 -29.42
CA GLU A 403 9.83 16.63 -29.35
C GLU A 403 10.77 15.78 -28.46
N GLU A 404 11.22 14.60 -28.93
CA GLU A 404 12.41 13.90 -28.39
C GLU A 404 12.97 12.83 -29.40
N GLU A 405 13.17 13.20 -30.68
CA GLU A 405 13.99 12.42 -31.66
C GLU A 405 15.20 13.24 -32.17
N GLU A 406 16.23 13.48 -31.33
CA GLU A 406 17.62 13.65 -31.79
C GLU A 406 18.66 13.53 -30.64
N GLU A 407 19.92 13.31 -31.02
CA GLU A 407 21.16 13.10 -30.23
C GLU A 407 21.38 11.74 -29.52
N GLY A 408 22.56 11.13 -29.74
CA GLY A 408 22.98 9.91 -29.03
C GLY A 408 24.01 8.95 -29.67
N GLU A 409 24.60 9.24 -30.84
CA GLU A 409 25.66 8.36 -31.40
C GLU A 409 27.03 8.57 -30.70
N GLU A 410 27.60 7.52 -30.11
CA GLU A 410 29.02 7.50 -29.70
C GLU A 410 29.94 6.94 -30.80
N PRO A 411 31.20 7.44 -30.92
CA PRO A 411 32.08 7.12 -32.05
C PRO A 411 32.81 5.79 -31.90
N ALA A 412 32.59 4.87 -32.85
CA ALA A 412 33.41 3.67 -32.99
C ALA A 412 34.79 3.98 -33.62
N LEU A 413 35.86 3.39 -33.07
CA LEU A 413 37.21 3.39 -33.67
C LEU A 413 37.59 2.00 -34.17
N ASP A 414 38.43 1.97 -35.21
CA ASP A 414 38.67 0.80 -36.06
C ASP A 414 39.14 -0.49 -35.36
N LYS A 415 38.74 -1.63 -35.93
CA LYS A 415 39.73 -2.63 -36.35
C LYS A 415 39.30 -3.62 -37.45
N GLU A 416 39.96 -3.45 -38.59
CA GLU A 416 40.45 -4.46 -39.54
C GLU A 416 39.50 -5.57 -40.03
N ALA A 417 39.19 -5.53 -41.33
CA ALA A 417 38.47 -6.58 -42.05
C ALA A 417 39.37 -7.77 -42.43
N LEU A 418 38.74 -8.93 -42.63
CA LEU A 418 39.28 -10.02 -43.46
C LEU A 418 38.24 -10.35 -44.54
N GLU A 419 38.64 -10.15 -45.80
CA GLU A 419 37.85 -10.49 -46.98
C GLU A 419 37.70 -12.00 -47.15
N LEU A 420 36.53 -12.47 -47.62
CA LEU A 420 36.43 -13.63 -48.50
C LEU A 420 35.21 -13.46 -49.42
N SER A 421 35.29 -14.05 -50.62
CA SER A 421 34.56 -13.61 -51.81
C SER A 421 33.26 -14.37 -52.14
N ASP A 422 32.37 -13.73 -52.90
CA ASP A 422 31.16 -14.30 -53.51
C ASP A 422 31.40 -15.55 -54.37
N THR A 423 30.40 -16.42 -54.48
CA THR A 423 30.07 -17.07 -55.77
C THR A 423 28.61 -17.54 -55.88
N GLU A 424 27.89 -16.89 -56.79
CA GLU A 424 26.74 -17.34 -57.62
C GLU A 424 26.81 -18.82 -58.09
N LEU A 425 25.77 -19.60 -58.50
CA LEU A 425 24.36 -19.49 -59.01
C LEU A 425 23.77 -20.98 -59.04
N PRO A 426 22.57 -21.37 -59.56
CA PRO A 426 21.19 -20.83 -59.49
C PRO A 426 20.12 -21.97 -59.16
N PRO A 427 18.91 -22.19 -59.78
CA PRO A 427 17.71 -22.66 -59.04
C PRO A 427 16.99 -23.92 -59.64
N GLU A 428 15.65 -24.02 -59.50
CA GLU A 428 14.70 -25.11 -59.90
C GLU A 428 14.62 -26.33 -58.94
N ALA A 429 13.50 -27.06 -58.76
CA ALA A 429 12.06 -26.85 -59.01
C ALA A 429 11.22 -27.87 -58.17
N SER A 430 9.88 -27.86 -58.24
CA SER A 430 8.95 -28.74 -57.48
C SER A 430 8.00 -29.53 -58.44
N PRO A 431 7.12 -30.47 -57.99
CA PRO A 431 7.01 -31.27 -56.76
C PRO A 431 6.66 -32.78 -57.01
N ASP A 432 6.14 -33.47 -55.98
CA ASP A 432 5.15 -34.59 -56.02
C ASP A 432 5.64 -36.07 -56.17
N PRO A 433 4.81 -37.12 -55.87
CA PRO A 433 5.18 -38.12 -54.86
C PRO A 433 5.00 -39.60 -55.28
N GLY A 434 5.29 -40.56 -54.37
CA GLY A 434 5.05 -42.00 -54.65
C GLY A 434 5.20 -42.99 -53.48
N ASP A 435 4.05 -43.55 -53.09
CA ASP A 435 3.81 -44.89 -52.49
C ASP A 435 4.37 -45.34 -51.12
N LEU A 436 3.73 -46.43 -50.63
CA LEU A 436 3.74 -46.94 -49.25
C LEU A 436 4.45 -48.33 -49.15
N PRO A 437 4.10 -49.25 -48.22
CA PRO A 437 4.86 -49.48 -46.98
C PRO A 437 5.42 -50.92 -46.87
N LEU A 438 6.05 -51.28 -45.75
CA LEU A 438 5.79 -52.57 -45.07
C LEU A 438 6.39 -52.67 -43.65
N ASP A 439 5.91 -53.67 -42.91
CA ASP A 439 6.13 -53.97 -41.49
C ASP A 439 7.18 -55.07 -41.27
N ASN A 440 7.90 -55.05 -40.14
CA ASN A 440 8.37 -56.29 -39.51
C ASN A 440 8.76 -56.16 -38.03
N GLN A 441 8.71 -57.29 -37.32
CA GLN A 441 8.69 -57.37 -35.86
C GLN A 441 9.97 -57.99 -35.24
N ARG A 442 9.98 -58.03 -33.91
CA ARG A 442 10.88 -58.73 -32.95
C ARG A 442 12.02 -57.85 -32.40
N THR A 443 12.34 -57.91 -31.10
CA THR A 443 11.88 -58.85 -30.04
C THR A 443 11.54 -58.12 -28.75
#